data_AF-A0A5F0LX23-F1
#
_entry.id   AF-A0A5F0LX23-F1
#
_cell.length_a   1.000
_cell.length_b   1.000
_cell.length_c   1.000
_cell.angle_alpha   90.00
_cell.angle_beta   90.00
_cell.angle_gamma   90.00
#
_symmetry.space_group_name_H-M   'P 1'
#
loop_
_entity.id
_entity.type
_entity.pdbx_description
1 polymer ?
#
loop_
_entity_poly.entity_id
_entity_poly.type
_entity_poly.pdbx_seq_one_letter_code
_entity_poly.pdbx_strand_id
1 'polypeptide(L)'
;MKLIFSIALTAAVITSIVATASAAQPSSQVLSSNEIAAKAAVTPPFSEERNAAVGFVATQNFYIGRMALTCKPLLGQPDSFPSDMVAKWRTANGQYVRAMTVYLSDLVKSIPDPTGAKDFVNYINNTVQRNGQGAVNDAIKGTDEERKTACMQFVINFADGRLNITEKSPFFATLQNLASEYGR
;
A
#
# COMPACT_ATOMS: atom_id res chain seq x y z
N MET A 1 65.60 51.27 8.56
CA MET A 1 66.45 51.69 9.69
C MET A 1 66.00 50.93 10.94
N LYS A 2 66.89 50.05 11.43
CA LYS A 2 67.00 49.40 12.76
C LYS A 2 65.78 48.77 13.48
N LEU A 3 65.80 47.43 13.44
CA LEU A 3 65.56 46.44 14.52
C LEU A 3 65.53 46.94 15.97
N ILE A 4 64.62 46.37 16.79
CA ILE A 4 64.92 45.76 18.12
C ILE A 4 63.98 44.54 18.36
N PHE A 5 64.60 43.43 18.75
CA PHE A 5 64.05 42.14 19.19
C PHE A 5 63.32 42.22 20.54
N SER A 6 62.36 41.31 20.80
CA SER A 6 62.36 40.58 22.08
C SER A 6 61.59 39.26 22.00
N ILE A 7 62.29 38.21 22.40
CA ILE A 7 61.86 36.81 22.47
C ILE A 7 61.34 36.57 23.89
N ALA A 8 60.22 35.86 24.03
CA ALA A 8 59.93 35.10 25.24
C ALA A 8 59.28 33.76 24.87
N LEU A 9 60.07 32.72 25.06
CA LEU A 9 59.77 31.31 24.90
C LEU A 9 59.21 30.81 26.25
N THR A 10 58.02 30.20 26.27
CA THR A 10 57.58 29.41 27.42
C THR A 10 57.03 28.07 26.96
N ALA A 11 57.52 27.02 27.62
CA ALA A 11 57.41 25.63 27.25
C ALA A 11 56.08 24.97 27.64
N ALA A 12 55.67 24.04 26.77
CA ALA A 12 55.02 22.74 26.98
C ALA A 12 54.10 22.49 28.19
N VAL A 13 52.87 22.04 27.89
CA VAL A 13 52.34 20.74 28.37
C VAL A 13 51.49 20.14 27.23
N ILE A 14 51.98 19.08 26.59
CA ILE A 14 51.20 18.26 25.66
C ILE A 14 50.59 17.14 26.49
N THR A 15 49.30 17.26 26.83
CA THR A 15 48.53 16.18 27.41
C THR A 15 47.99 15.33 26.26
N SER A 16 48.68 14.22 25.97
CA SER A 16 48.21 13.22 25.01
C SER A 16 46.99 12.50 25.56
N ILE A 17 45.79 13.01 25.25
CA ILE A 17 44.54 12.28 25.44
C ILE A 17 44.49 11.22 24.33
N VAL A 18 44.87 10.00 24.65
CA VAL A 18 44.55 8.83 23.83
C VAL A 18 43.04 8.60 23.99
N ALA A 19 42.26 9.26 23.13
CA ALA A 19 40.86 8.92 22.94
C ALA A 19 40.83 7.55 22.27
N THR A 20 40.53 6.51 23.07
CA THR A 20 40.10 5.22 22.54
C THR A 20 38.82 5.48 21.76
N ALA A 21 38.94 5.57 20.43
CA ALA A 21 37.82 5.51 19.51
C ALA A 21 37.21 4.11 19.67
N SER A 22 36.29 3.98 20.62
CA SER A 22 35.32 2.90 20.60
C SER A 22 34.56 3.08 19.30
N ALA A 23 34.83 2.19 18.33
CA ALA A 23 34.05 2.09 17.13
C ALA A 23 32.62 1.75 17.58
N ALA A 24 31.81 2.79 17.78
CA ALA A 24 30.38 2.65 17.95
C ALA A 24 29.89 1.92 16.70
N GLN A 25 29.59 0.63 16.86
CA GLN A 25 28.89 -0.11 15.84
C GLN A 25 27.64 0.70 15.52
N PRO A 26 27.39 1.08 14.25
CA PRO A 26 26.18 1.80 13.90
C PRO A 26 25.02 0.97 14.44
N SER A 27 24.29 1.55 15.40
CA SER A 27 23.05 0.98 15.87
C SER A 27 22.20 0.77 14.63
N SER A 28 21.94 -0.49 14.30
CA SER A 28 21.01 -0.87 13.25
C SER A 28 19.66 -0.28 13.64
N GLN A 29 19.37 0.95 13.20
CA GLN A 29 18.08 1.57 13.40
C GLN A 29 17.07 0.67 12.69
N VAL A 30 16.28 -0.04 13.49
CA VAL A 30 15.12 -0.77 13.00
C VAL A 30 14.19 0.27 12.42
N LEU A 31 14.11 0.31 11.10
CA LEU A 31 13.21 1.20 10.38
C LEU A 31 11.77 0.91 10.82
N SER A 32 11.00 1.97 11.05
CA SER A 32 9.55 1.82 11.28
C SER A 32 8.89 1.18 10.05
N SER A 33 7.72 0.57 10.24
CA SER A 33 6.96 -0.03 9.13
C SER A 33 6.68 0.96 7.99
N ASN A 34 6.55 2.26 8.32
CA ASN A 34 6.38 3.34 7.34
C ASN A 34 7.68 3.63 6.54
N GLU A 35 8.83 3.56 7.18
CA GLU A 35 10.13 3.76 6.52
C GLU A 35 10.53 2.56 5.66
N ILE A 36 10.17 1.34 6.08
CA ILE A 36 10.33 0.12 5.28
C ILE A 36 9.44 0.20 4.03
N ALA A 37 8.17 0.57 4.19
CA ALA A 37 7.23 0.76 3.08
C ALA A 37 7.72 1.85 2.11
N ALA A 38 8.22 2.97 2.63
CA ALA A 38 8.74 4.06 1.82
C ALA A 38 10.00 3.66 1.02
N LYS A 39 10.91 2.87 1.61
CA LYS A 39 12.12 2.39 0.90
C LYS A 39 11.82 1.28 -0.11
N ALA A 40 10.91 0.36 0.21
CA ALA A 40 10.49 -0.68 -0.72
C ALA A 40 9.74 -0.10 -1.94
N ALA A 41 9.08 1.05 -1.78
CA ALA A 41 8.34 1.73 -2.84
C ALA A 41 9.18 2.41 -3.93
N VAL A 42 10.51 2.50 -3.79
CA VAL A 42 11.38 3.29 -4.69
C VAL A 42 12.50 2.48 -5.37
N THR A 43 12.55 1.16 -5.15
CA THR A 43 13.56 0.31 -5.81
C THR A 43 12.92 -0.40 -7.01
N PRO A 44 13.40 -0.21 -8.25
CA PRO A 44 12.88 -0.92 -9.41
C PRO A 44 12.86 -2.44 -9.18
N PRO A 45 11.78 -3.16 -9.57
CA PRO A 45 10.66 -2.71 -10.41
C PRO A 45 9.52 -2.01 -9.64
N PHE A 46 9.67 -1.74 -8.35
CA PHE A 46 8.64 -1.13 -7.52
C PHE A 46 8.65 0.39 -7.64
N SER A 47 7.46 0.99 -7.67
CA SER A 47 7.27 2.44 -7.68
C SER A 47 6.02 2.83 -6.90
N GLU A 48 5.96 4.08 -6.44
CA GLU A 48 4.76 4.64 -5.79
C GLU A 48 3.50 4.49 -6.66
N GLU A 49 3.62 4.77 -7.96
CA GLU A 49 2.51 4.65 -8.91
C GLU A 49 2.02 3.20 -9.05
N ARG A 50 2.94 2.23 -9.19
CA ARG A 50 2.59 0.80 -9.23
C ARG A 50 1.97 0.33 -7.92
N ASN A 51 2.48 0.81 -6.78
CA ASN A 51 1.91 0.52 -5.46
C ASN A 51 0.49 1.07 -5.31
N ALA A 52 0.23 2.29 -5.78
CA ALA A 52 -1.11 2.87 -5.79
C ALA A 52 -2.06 2.09 -6.71
N ALA A 53 -1.59 1.68 -7.89
CA ALA A 53 -2.37 0.89 -8.85
C ALA A 53 -2.80 -0.47 -8.27
N VAL A 54 -1.88 -1.23 -7.67
CA VAL A 54 -2.23 -2.53 -7.04
C VAL A 54 -3.10 -2.33 -5.79
N GLY A 55 -2.89 -1.24 -5.04
CA GLY A 55 -3.75 -0.84 -3.94
C GLY A 55 -5.18 -0.57 -4.37
N PHE A 56 -5.38 0.10 -5.51
CA PHE A 56 -6.70 0.34 -6.10
C PHE A 56 -7.43 -0.98 -6.41
N VAL A 57 -6.76 -1.97 -7.03
CA VAL A 57 -7.35 -3.28 -7.31
C VAL A 57 -7.76 -4.01 -6.02
N ALA A 58 -6.88 -4.00 -5.01
CA ALA A 58 -7.16 -4.63 -3.72
C ALA A 58 -8.34 -3.97 -2.99
N THR A 59 -8.39 -2.64 -2.97
CA THR A 59 -9.50 -1.87 -2.40
C THR A 59 -10.81 -2.11 -3.14
N GLN A 60 -10.81 -2.15 -4.48
CA GLN A 60 -12.02 -2.45 -5.26
C GLN A 60 -12.53 -3.86 -4.95
N ASN A 61 -11.65 -4.87 -4.89
CA ASN A 61 -12.02 -6.22 -4.51
C ASN A 61 -12.68 -6.29 -3.12
N PHE A 62 -12.09 -5.59 -2.13
CA PHE A 62 -12.68 -5.51 -0.78
C PHE A 62 -14.03 -4.80 -0.80
N TYR A 63 -14.12 -3.66 -1.50
CA TYR A 63 -15.35 -2.88 -1.63
C TYR A 63 -16.50 -3.72 -2.17
N ILE A 64 -16.29 -4.48 -3.26
CA ILE A 64 -17.33 -5.36 -3.82
C ILE A 64 -17.85 -6.35 -2.77
N GLY A 65 -16.96 -7.05 -2.09
CA GLY A 65 -17.36 -8.05 -1.09
C GLY A 65 -18.06 -7.44 0.12
N ARG A 66 -17.55 -6.30 0.62
CA ARG A 66 -18.13 -5.60 1.76
C ARG A 66 -19.49 -4.98 1.42
N MET A 67 -19.61 -4.35 0.25
CA MET A 67 -20.87 -3.78 -0.24
C MET A 67 -21.93 -4.87 -0.40
N ALA A 68 -21.58 -6.00 -1.03
CA ALA A 68 -22.48 -7.13 -1.19
C ALA A 68 -22.92 -7.72 0.16
N LEU A 69 -22.01 -7.86 1.13
CA LEU A 69 -22.33 -8.30 2.49
C LEU A 69 -23.31 -7.36 3.20
N THR A 70 -23.09 -6.05 3.11
CA THR A 70 -23.98 -5.04 3.70
C THR A 70 -25.35 -5.02 3.04
N CYS A 71 -25.41 -5.18 1.71
CA CYS A 71 -26.65 -5.18 0.96
C CYS A 71 -27.45 -6.47 1.07
N LYS A 72 -26.81 -7.59 1.43
CA LYS A 72 -27.44 -8.91 1.54
C LYS A 72 -28.76 -8.87 2.35
N PRO A 73 -28.77 -8.43 3.63
CA PRO A 73 -30.00 -8.40 4.42
C PRO A 73 -31.04 -7.39 3.88
N LEU A 74 -30.61 -6.26 3.31
CA LEU A 74 -31.50 -5.21 2.81
C LEU A 74 -32.26 -5.62 1.54
N LEU A 75 -31.66 -6.49 0.74
CA LEU A 75 -32.20 -6.96 -0.52
C LEU A 75 -32.77 -8.39 -0.46
N GLY A 76 -32.69 -9.06 0.69
CA GLY A 76 -33.12 -10.46 0.83
C GLY A 76 -32.33 -11.43 -0.04
N GLN A 77 -31.03 -11.16 -0.23
CA GLN A 77 -30.15 -11.99 -1.08
C GLN A 77 -29.67 -13.25 -0.33
N PRO A 78 -29.33 -14.33 -1.05
CA PRO A 78 -28.84 -15.56 -0.43
C PRO A 78 -27.47 -15.38 0.24
N ASP A 79 -27.09 -16.32 1.09
CA ASP A 79 -25.80 -16.28 1.80
C ASP A 79 -24.58 -16.33 0.88
N SER A 80 -24.70 -16.93 -0.30
CA SER A 80 -23.63 -16.97 -1.31
C SER A 80 -23.40 -15.63 -2.02
N PHE A 81 -24.33 -14.68 -1.90
CA PHE A 81 -24.32 -13.43 -2.67
C PHE A 81 -22.99 -12.66 -2.58
N PRO A 82 -22.38 -12.44 -1.39
CA PRO A 82 -21.11 -11.72 -1.32
C PRO A 82 -19.95 -12.44 -2.01
N SER A 83 -19.83 -13.76 -1.82
CA SER A 83 -18.77 -14.55 -2.46
C SER A 83 -18.96 -14.62 -3.98
N ASP A 84 -20.20 -14.76 -4.45
CA ASP A 84 -20.51 -14.85 -5.88
C ASP A 84 -20.20 -13.54 -6.60
N MET A 85 -20.50 -12.39 -5.98
CA MET A 85 -20.15 -11.08 -6.56
C MET A 85 -18.64 -10.87 -6.63
N VAL A 86 -17.90 -11.22 -5.58
CA VAL A 86 -16.43 -11.13 -5.60
C VAL A 86 -15.84 -12.05 -6.67
N ALA A 87 -16.32 -13.28 -6.78
CA ALA A 87 -15.86 -14.25 -7.78
C ALA A 87 -16.12 -13.76 -9.21
N LYS A 88 -17.33 -13.23 -9.48
CA LYS A 88 -17.69 -12.65 -10.78
C LYS A 88 -16.80 -11.45 -11.12
N TRP A 89 -16.58 -10.54 -10.16
CA TRP A 89 -15.70 -9.38 -10.36
C TRP A 89 -14.25 -9.79 -10.63
N ARG A 90 -13.72 -10.74 -9.86
CA ARG A 90 -12.37 -11.28 -10.07
C ARG A 90 -12.23 -11.96 -11.43
N THR A 91 -13.27 -12.64 -11.91
CA THR A 91 -13.28 -13.25 -13.23
C THR A 91 -13.20 -12.18 -14.33
N ALA A 92 -14.04 -11.14 -14.25
CA ALA A 92 -14.04 -10.04 -15.20
C ALA A 92 -12.73 -9.23 -15.20
N ASN A 93 -12.04 -9.17 -14.05
CA ASN A 93 -10.82 -8.38 -13.85
C ASN A 93 -9.57 -9.26 -13.66
N GLY A 94 -9.61 -10.50 -14.13
CA GLY A 94 -8.65 -11.55 -13.74
C GLY A 94 -7.20 -11.21 -14.02
N GLN A 95 -6.90 -10.54 -15.13
CA GLN A 95 -5.53 -10.13 -15.47
C GLN A 95 -4.93 -9.14 -14.45
N TYR A 96 -5.73 -8.19 -13.98
CA TYR A 96 -5.29 -7.18 -13.01
C TYR A 96 -5.18 -7.77 -11.61
N VAL A 97 -6.11 -8.66 -11.24
CA VAL A 97 -6.04 -9.39 -9.96
C VAL A 97 -4.79 -10.26 -9.89
N ARG A 98 -4.47 -11.01 -10.96
CA ARG A 98 -3.24 -11.82 -11.01
C ARG A 98 -1.99 -10.95 -10.92
N ALA A 99 -1.91 -9.88 -11.72
CA ALA A 99 -0.76 -8.99 -11.72
C ALA A 99 -0.54 -8.33 -10.36
N MET A 100 -1.61 -7.86 -9.72
CA MET A 100 -1.60 -7.33 -8.35
C MET A 100 -1.05 -8.37 -7.36
N THR A 101 -1.53 -9.62 -7.42
CA THR A 101 -1.08 -10.69 -6.52
C THR A 101 0.41 -11.00 -6.69
N VAL A 102 0.90 -11.14 -7.92
CA VAL A 102 2.32 -11.42 -8.17
C VAL A 102 3.19 -10.24 -7.74
N TYR A 103 2.83 -9.02 -8.14
CA TYR A 103 3.55 -7.80 -7.78
C TYR A 103 3.67 -7.62 -6.26
N LEU A 104 2.57 -7.76 -5.52
CA LEU A 104 2.60 -7.65 -4.05
C LEU A 104 3.40 -8.78 -3.41
N SER A 105 3.35 -9.99 -3.97
CA SER A 105 4.17 -11.10 -3.48
C SER A 105 5.67 -10.81 -3.64
N ASP A 106 6.08 -10.30 -4.79
CA ASP A 106 7.47 -9.98 -5.06
C ASP A 106 7.94 -8.76 -4.24
N LEU A 107 7.08 -7.76 -4.06
CA LEU A 107 7.35 -6.63 -3.17
C LEU A 107 7.58 -7.10 -1.72
N VAL A 108 6.74 -7.99 -1.19
CA VAL A 108 6.91 -8.54 0.16
C VAL A 108 8.21 -9.35 0.26
N LYS A 109 8.53 -10.18 -0.74
CA LYS A 109 9.79 -10.95 -0.78
C LYS A 109 11.04 -10.06 -0.85
N SER A 110 10.92 -8.86 -1.41
CA SER A 110 12.04 -7.91 -1.51
C SER A 110 12.42 -7.29 -0.17
N ILE A 111 11.55 -7.40 0.84
CA ILE A 111 11.80 -6.90 2.20
C ILE A 111 12.63 -7.98 2.93
N PRO A 112 13.91 -7.72 3.25
CA PRO A 112 14.80 -8.74 3.80
C PRO A 112 14.50 -9.08 5.27
N ASP A 113 13.86 -8.17 6.01
CA ASP A 113 13.45 -8.39 7.39
C ASP A 113 12.06 -9.07 7.43
N PRO A 114 11.94 -10.31 7.94
CA PRO A 114 10.65 -11.00 8.05
C PRO A 114 9.61 -10.25 8.88
N THR A 115 10.05 -9.49 9.89
CA THR A 115 9.15 -8.68 10.72
C THR A 115 8.60 -7.52 9.91
N GLY A 116 9.47 -6.76 9.24
CA GLY A 116 9.10 -5.71 8.30
C GLY A 116 8.19 -6.19 7.17
N ALA A 117 8.44 -7.38 6.61
CA ALA A 117 7.59 -7.96 5.58
C ALA A 117 6.17 -8.25 6.10
N LYS A 118 6.05 -8.82 7.31
CA LYS A 118 4.76 -9.07 7.97
C LYS A 118 4.03 -7.75 8.28
N ASP A 119 4.74 -6.75 8.80
CA ASP A 119 4.16 -5.45 9.12
C ASP A 119 3.67 -4.73 7.87
N PHE A 120 4.40 -4.85 6.77
CA PHE A 120 3.99 -4.30 5.48
C PHE A 120 2.70 -4.94 4.96
N VAL A 121 2.57 -6.27 5.05
CA VAL A 121 1.32 -6.98 4.72
C VAL A 121 0.16 -6.51 5.60
N ASN A 122 0.38 -6.36 6.90
CA ASN A 122 -0.63 -5.84 7.83
C ASN A 122 -1.04 -4.41 7.47
N TYR A 123 -0.08 -3.55 7.13
CA TYR A 123 -0.33 -2.18 6.69
C TYR A 123 -1.19 -2.13 5.43
N ILE A 124 -0.88 -2.93 4.41
CA ILE A 124 -1.69 -3.02 3.18
C ILE A 124 -3.11 -3.47 3.53
N ASN A 125 -3.25 -4.55 4.30
CA ASN A 125 -4.56 -5.09 4.67
C ASN A 125 -5.41 -4.05 5.42
N ASN A 126 -4.82 -3.36 6.39
CA ASN A 126 -5.51 -2.32 7.16
C ASN A 126 -5.90 -1.14 6.28
N THR A 127 -5.04 -0.73 5.35
CA THR A 127 -5.32 0.37 4.41
C THR A 127 -6.44 0.00 3.44
N VAL A 128 -6.39 -1.20 2.86
CA VAL A 128 -7.44 -1.73 1.98
C VAL A 128 -8.78 -1.79 2.70
N GLN A 129 -8.81 -2.32 3.92
CA GLN A 129 -10.02 -2.42 4.73
C GLN A 129 -10.57 -1.04 5.10
N ARG A 130 -9.73 -0.12 5.59
CA ARG A 130 -10.13 1.23 5.98
C ARG A 130 -10.70 2.00 4.79
N ASN A 131 -9.99 2.02 3.66
CA ASN A 131 -10.42 2.77 2.48
C ASN A 131 -11.69 2.15 1.88
N GLY A 132 -11.74 0.82 1.77
CA GLY A 132 -12.90 0.13 1.23
C GLY A 132 -14.14 0.24 2.12
N GLN A 133 -13.98 0.17 3.45
CA GLN A 133 -15.08 0.40 4.39
C GLN A 133 -15.57 1.85 4.35
N GLY A 134 -14.66 2.82 4.24
CA GLY A 134 -15.02 4.23 4.03
C GLY A 134 -15.92 4.41 2.80
N ALA A 135 -15.50 3.85 1.66
CA ALA A 135 -16.29 3.90 0.43
C ALA A 135 -17.68 3.21 0.55
N VAL A 136 -17.78 2.12 1.30
CA VAL A 136 -19.09 1.48 1.58
C VAL A 136 -19.98 2.36 2.45
N ASN A 137 -19.42 2.96 3.50
CA ASN A 137 -20.16 3.86 4.39
C ASN A 137 -20.66 5.10 3.64
N ASP A 138 -19.84 5.65 2.74
CA ASP A 138 -20.22 6.81 1.93
C ASP A 138 -21.33 6.46 0.92
N ALA A 139 -21.29 5.24 0.38
CA ALA A 139 -22.27 4.75 -0.59
C ALA A 139 -23.61 4.32 0.06
N ILE A 140 -23.59 3.74 1.26
CA ILE A 140 -24.78 3.26 1.98
C ILE A 140 -24.99 4.10 3.25
N LYS A 141 -25.69 5.22 3.10
CA LYS A 141 -26.07 6.12 4.20
C LYS A 141 -27.55 6.48 4.13
N GLY A 142 -28.08 7.04 5.21
CA GLY A 142 -29.46 7.53 5.27
C GLY A 142 -30.46 6.54 5.86
N THR A 143 -31.74 6.70 5.52
CA THR A 143 -32.84 5.83 5.96
C THR A 143 -32.72 4.43 5.36
N ASP A 144 -33.52 3.47 5.84
CA ASP A 144 -33.51 2.12 5.31
C ASP A 144 -33.93 2.06 3.83
N GLU A 145 -34.85 2.92 3.39
CA GLU A 145 -35.23 3.06 1.98
C GLU A 145 -34.10 3.60 1.12
N GLU A 146 -33.36 4.61 1.59
CA GLU A 146 -32.21 5.18 0.89
C GLU A 146 -31.08 4.15 0.76
N ARG A 147 -30.79 3.43 1.85
CA ARG A 147 -29.81 2.34 1.87
C ARG A 147 -30.19 1.21 0.94
N LYS A 148 -31.47 0.81 0.92
CA LYS A 148 -31.99 -0.21 -0.01
C LYS A 148 -31.85 0.24 -1.47
N THR A 149 -32.15 1.51 -1.75
CA THR A 149 -31.97 2.12 -3.08
C THR A 149 -30.50 2.09 -3.51
N ALA A 150 -29.58 2.50 -2.64
CA ALA A 150 -28.14 2.43 -2.90
C ALA A 150 -27.67 1.00 -3.18
N CYS A 151 -28.21 0.02 -2.44
CA CYS A 151 -27.92 -1.39 -2.67
C CYS A 151 -28.44 -1.92 -4.01
N MET A 152 -29.64 -1.53 -4.43
CA MET A 152 -30.15 -1.86 -5.77
C MET A 152 -29.26 -1.24 -6.86
N GLN A 153 -28.87 0.02 -6.70
CA GLN A 153 -28.02 0.70 -7.66
C GLN A 153 -26.63 0.05 -7.75
N PHE A 154 -26.08 -0.42 -6.63
CA PHE A 154 -24.84 -1.19 -6.62
C PHE A 154 -24.95 -2.47 -7.47
N VAL A 155 -26.04 -3.23 -7.33
CA VAL A 155 -26.26 -4.45 -8.13
C VAL A 155 -26.40 -4.13 -9.62
N ILE A 156 -27.13 -3.07 -9.97
CA ILE A 156 -27.26 -2.61 -11.37
C ILE A 156 -25.89 -2.22 -11.92
N ASN A 157 -25.16 -1.36 -11.22
CA ASN A 157 -23.82 -0.93 -11.64
C ASN A 157 -22.84 -2.12 -11.79
N PHE A 158 -22.95 -3.10 -10.90
CA PHE A 158 -22.17 -4.33 -10.97
C PHE A 158 -22.52 -5.15 -12.22
N ALA A 159 -23.81 -5.39 -12.46
CA ALA A 159 -24.30 -6.16 -13.60
C ALA A 159 -23.93 -5.50 -14.95
N ASP A 160 -23.99 -4.17 -15.00
CA ASP A 160 -23.60 -3.36 -16.16
C ASP A 160 -22.07 -3.28 -16.37
N GLY A 161 -21.27 -3.91 -15.50
CA GLY A 161 -19.81 -3.87 -15.57
C GLY A 161 -19.21 -2.50 -15.24
N ARG A 162 -19.97 -1.56 -14.69
CA ARG A 162 -19.48 -0.21 -14.30
C ARG A 162 -18.44 -0.23 -13.18
N LEU A 163 -18.35 -1.36 -12.47
CA LEU A 163 -17.36 -1.59 -11.42
C LEU A 163 -16.15 -2.39 -11.92
N ASN A 164 -16.08 -2.74 -13.20
CA ASN A 164 -14.91 -3.34 -13.81
C ASN A 164 -13.83 -2.30 -14.09
N ILE A 165 -12.59 -2.77 -14.16
CA ILE A 165 -11.43 -1.97 -14.51
C ILE A 165 -11.43 -1.77 -16.03
N THR A 166 -11.54 -0.52 -16.45
CA THR A 166 -11.62 -0.10 -17.86
C THR A 166 -10.65 1.06 -18.11
N GLU A 167 -10.52 1.51 -19.36
CA GLU A 167 -9.69 2.66 -19.74
C GLU A 167 -10.01 3.96 -18.98
N LYS A 168 -11.22 4.06 -18.41
CA LYS A 168 -11.66 5.19 -17.60
C LYS A 168 -11.32 5.06 -16.11
N SER A 169 -10.86 3.88 -15.68
CA SER A 169 -10.49 3.64 -14.29
C SER A 169 -9.19 4.37 -13.94
N PRO A 170 -9.04 4.84 -12.68
CA PRO A 170 -7.75 5.31 -12.18
C PRO A 170 -6.67 4.25 -12.40
N PHE A 171 -5.46 4.71 -12.73
CA PHE A 171 -4.28 3.86 -12.93
C PHE A 171 -4.40 2.81 -14.05
N PHE A 172 -5.38 2.91 -14.97
CA PHE A 172 -5.57 1.89 -16.01
C PHE A 172 -4.30 1.61 -16.82
N ALA A 173 -3.59 2.64 -17.26
CA ALA A 173 -2.35 2.47 -18.02
C ALA A 173 -1.27 1.70 -17.22
N THR A 174 -1.07 2.06 -15.95
CA THR A 174 -0.17 1.39 -15.01
C THR A 174 -0.56 -0.07 -14.79
N LEU A 175 -1.87 -0.32 -14.61
CA LEU A 175 -2.42 -1.66 -14.44
C LEU A 175 -2.29 -2.51 -15.70
N GLN A 176 -2.45 -1.92 -16.88
CA GLN A 176 -2.28 -2.62 -18.15
C GLN A 176 -0.82 -3.01 -18.38
N ASN A 177 0.12 -2.14 -18.01
CA ASN A 177 1.55 -2.45 -18.01
C ASN A 177 1.86 -3.60 -17.03
N LEU A 178 1.43 -3.51 -15.77
CA LEU A 178 1.59 -4.59 -14.78
C LEU A 178 0.96 -5.91 -15.26
N ALA A 179 -0.23 -5.86 -15.87
CA ALA A 179 -0.89 -7.04 -16.44
C ALA A 179 -0.10 -7.67 -17.59
N SER A 180 0.59 -6.88 -18.41
CA SER A 180 1.43 -7.40 -19.48
C SER A 180 2.72 -8.07 -18.97
N GLU A 181 3.24 -7.59 -17.83
CA GLU A 181 4.46 -8.10 -17.17
C GLU A 181 4.17 -9.35 -16.32
N TYR A 182 3.10 -9.33 -15.54
CA TYR A 182 2.81 -10.31 -14.48
C TYR A 182 1.53 -11.13 -14.71
N GLY A 183 0.76 -10.86 -15.77
CA GLY A 183 -0.56 -11.46 -15.99
C GLY A 183 -0.57 -12.75 -16.82
N ARG A 184 0.60 -13.23 -17.26
CA ARG A 184 0.78 -14.47 -18.03
C ARG A 184 0.64 -15.72 -17.17
#